data_AF-A0A0F9W1Y4-F1
#
_entry.id   AF-A0A0F9W1Y4-F1
#
_cell.length_a   1.000
_cell.length_b   1.000
_cell.length_c   1.000
_cell.angle_alpha   90.00
_cell.angle_beta   90.00
_cell.angle_gamma   90.00
#
_symmetry.space_group_name_H-M   'P 1'
#
loop_
_entity.id
_entity.type
_entity.pdbx_description
1 polymer ?
#
loop_
_entity_poly.entity_id
_entity_poly.type
_entity_poly.pdbx_seq_one_letter_code
_entity_poly.pdbx_strand_id
1 'polypeptide(L)'
;MIERKDNRPQDSSYTAAAGHSTAAALGKDYRHDFVRSADEVKDFDRHSDGHLSSGAYARASERLADSTTPKVFQIDYHHPLENWLGTWPMRWLLGRISRPKRDGTTALQRIFESYRNSEASFWQRLIYAPLHLFIDRMRGRTTVATFRRKLAEHRPTIRGLNVVARSIAEFGLTVPQKFSTPMFAVWNFTNRCNLQCKHCYQDSNHSALADELSLDEKLSLVDQMVADSMPMMAISGGEPTISKDLLPVVRRAGAAGMHLSLATNGTRITASLAAELAEAGMRYVEISLDSVDPDRHDAFRGVAGMWRRAVAGARHVVATEGLRLGIAMCVHQGNVHEVRAMMEFAENDLGASSFAHFNFIPVGRGLKMVSGDITPAQREQLLAILNEKMQAGGMGVISTAPQLGRVCLAGAAVGEDRMTCSHAGSGSGVRARVVAKYLGGCGAGRTYVCIEPNGDVTPCVYLPHRVMGNVRGASLADIFHNSIFWDILNDRDYRLHHCEVCAFRHYCGGCRARADAYFGQLHAGDPGCIFNDKHWRKLVADGIAVVDQASSPEEMELPAMRHGLA
;
A
#
# COMPACT_ATOMS: atom_id res chain seq x y z
N MET A 1 -2.41 19.68 51.39
CA MET A 1 -3.56 18.91 50.90
C MET A 1 -4.46 19.86 50.14
N ILE A 2 -4.39 19.85 48.80
CA ILE A 2 -5.29 20.60 47.93
C ILE A 2 -5.62 19.63 46.79
N GLU A 3 -6.80 19.03 46.87
CA GLU A 3 -7.36 18.19 45.82
C GLU A 3 -7.67 19.04 44.58
N ARG A 4 -7.00 18.76 43.47
CA ARG A 4 -7.44 19.24 42.15
C ARG A 4 -8.48 18.26 41.62
N LYS A 5 -9.75 18.67 41.67
CA LYS A 5 -10.84 18.03 40.92
C LYS A 5 -10.59 18.22 39.42
N ASP A 6 -10.27 17.13 38.74
CA ASP A 6 -10.11 17.04 37.29
C ASP A 6 -11.51 16.98 36.64
N ASN A 7 -12.14 18.13 36.45
CA ASN A 7 -13.42 18.26 35.75
C ASN A 7 -13.17 18.34 34.24
N ARG A 8 -12.81 17.21 33.63
CA ARG A 8 -12.93 17.02 32.18
C ARG A 8 -14.24 16.28 31.92
N PRO A 9 -15.12 16.75 31.01
CA PRO A 9 -16.28 15.97 30.62
C PRO A 9 -15.77 14.66 30.01
N GLN A 10 -16.04 13.54 30.70
CA GLN A 10 -15.85 12.21 30.13
C GLN A 10 -16.93 12.04 29.06
N ASP A 11 -16.52 12.23 27.81
CA ASP A 11 -17.33 11.87 26.67
C ASP A 11 -17.36 10.33 26.56
N SER A 12 -18.31 9.71 27.27
CA SER A 12 -18.51 8.26 27.34
C SER A 12 -19.20 7.68 26.10
N SER A 13 -19.39 8.47 25.04
CA SER A 13 -20.07 8.04 23.82
C SER A 13 -19.19 7.18 22.88
N TYR A 14 -17.90 7.05 23.18
CA TYR A 14 -16.92 6.35 22.33
C TYR A 14 -16.21 5.18 23.01
N THR A 15 -16.61 4.81 24.24
CA THR A 15 -16.05 3.64 24.91
C THR A 15 -16.79 2.37 24.53
N ALA A 16 -16.04 1.49 23.88
CA ALA A 16 -16.30 0.07 23.85
C ALA A 16 -16.83 -0.47 25.19
N ALA A 17 -17.96 -1.19 25.20
CA ALA A 17 -18.42 -1.93 26.38
C ALA A 17 -17.31 -2.87 26.88
N ALA A 18 -17.21 -3.06 28.21
CA ALA A 18 -16.14 -3.81 28.88
C ALA A 18 -15.95 -5.29 28.44
N GLY A 19 -16.73 -5.78 27.46
CA GLY A 19 -16.59 -7.07 26.80
C GLY A 19 -16.20 -7.01 25.31
N HIS A 20 -15.63 -5.90 24.82
CA HIS A 20 -15.26 -5.76 23.40
C HIS A 20 -14.14 -6.72 22.98
N SER A 21 -14.53 -7.68 22.16
CA SER A 21 -13.64 -8.64 21.53
C SER A 21 -13.11 -8.09 20.21
N THR A 22 -11.97 -7.40 20.26
CA THR A 22 -11.00 -7.59 19.17
C THR A 22 -10.23 -8.87 19.46
N ALA A 23 -9.67 -9.55 18.47
CA ALA A 23 -8.87 -10.76 18.70
C ALA A 23 -7.74 -10.54 19.74
N ALA A 24 -7.28 -9.29 19.91
CA ALA A 24 -6.35 -8.87 20.95
C ALA A 24 -6.94 -8.83 22.38
N ALA A 25 -8.25 -8.62 22.53
CA ALA A 25 -8.92 -8.55 23.83
C ALA A 25 -9.42 -9.93 24.34
N LEU A 26 -9.54 -10.93 23.46
CA LEU A 26 -10.17 -12.20 23.81
C LEU A 26 -9.29 -13.21 24.56
N GLY A 27 -8.00 -12.96 24.76
CA GLY A 27 -7.12 -13.95 25.40
C GLY A 27 -7.22 -15.35 24.77
N LYS A 28 -7.71 -15.45 23.53
CA LYS A 28 -7.69 -16.70 22.79
C LYS A 28 -6.23 -16.94 22.48
N ASP A 29 -5.65 -17.92 23.18
CA ASP A 29 -4.41 -18.54 22.75
C ASP A 29 -4.47 -18.70 21.23
N TYR A 30 -3.49 -18.14 20.54
CA TYR A 30 -3.28 -18.37 19.12
C TYR A 30 -2.92 -19.85 18.91
N ARG A 31 -3.93 -20.73 18.94
CA ARG A 31 -3.83 -22.09 18.43
C ARG A 31 -4.50 -22.10 17.07
N HIS A 32 -3.70 -21.92 16.03
CA HIS A 32 -4.12 -22.30 14.69
C HIS A 32 -3.55 -23.69 14.41
N ASP A 33 -4.45 -24.65 14.28
CA ASP A 33 -4.17 -25.87 13.52
C ASP A 33 -4.17 -25.45 12.04
N PHE A 34 -2.98 -25.11 11.54
CA PHE A 34 -2.78 -24.88 10.11
C PHE A 34 -2.74 -26.24 9.42
N VAL A 35 -3.85 -26.68 8.83
CA VAL A 35 -3.79 -27.79 7.87
C VAL A 35 -3.18 -27.24 6.60
N ARG A 36 -1.91 -27.60 6.34
CA ARG A 36 -1.29 -27.45 5.02
C ARG A 36 -2.17 -28.19 4.02
N SER A 37 -2.60 -27.51 2.96
CA SER A 37 -3.30 -28.11 1.82
C SER A 37 -2.36 -29.11 1.11
N ALA A 38 -2.29 -30.33 1.63
CA ALA A 38 -1.95 -31.51 0.88
C ALA A 38 -3.15 -32.45 1.02
N ASP A 39 -3.90 -32.61 -0.08
CA ASP A 39 -4.79 -33.75 -0.32
C ASP A 39 -6.18 -33.81 0.35
N GLU A 40 -6.80 -32.70 0.74
CA GLU A 40 -8.25 -32.70 0.97
C GLU A 40 -9.02 -32.31 -0.31
N VAL A 41 -9.82 -33.27 -0.77
CA VAL A 41 -10.68 -33.23 -1.96
C VAL A 41 -11.50 -31.92 -1.97
N LYS A 42 -11.26 -31.10 -3.00
CA LYS A 42 -12.01 -29.87 -3.29
C LYS A 42 -13.43 -30.21 -3.76
N ASP A 43 -14.34 -30.46 -2.82
CA ASP A 43 -15.77 -30.30 -3.04
C ASP A 43 -16.28 -29.17 -2.13
N PHE A 44 -16.19 -27.94 -2.65
CA PHE A 44 -16.91 -26.80 -2.08
C PHE A 44 -17.84 -26.30 -3.17
N ASP A 45 -19.13 -26.60 -3.03
CA ASP A 45 -20.19 -25.92 -3.75
C ASP A 45 -20.05 -24.41 -3.44
N ARG A 46 -19.50 -23.68 -4.41
CA ARG A 46 -19.19 -22.24 -4.33
C ARG A 46 -20.48 -21.44 -4.35
N HIS A 47 -21.17 -21.34 -3.22
CA HIS A 47 -22.43 -20.61 -3.15
C HIS A 47 -22.20 -19.09 -3.11
N SER A 48 -22.84 -18.36 -4.04
CA SER A 48 -22.87 -16.89 -4.02
C SER A 48 -23.61 -16.43 -2.76
N ASP A 49 -23.00 -15.51 -2.04
CA ASP A 49 -23.34 -15.21 -0.65
C ASP A 49 -24.47 -14.15 -0.52
N GLY A 50 -25.20 -13.88 -1.61
CA GLY A 50 -26.60 -13.42 -1.58
C GLY A 50 -26.88 -11.92 -1.67
N HIS A 51 -25.88 -11.04 -1.61
CA HIS A 51 -26.09 -9.59 -1.79
C HIS A 51 -25.13 -9.04 -2.85
N LEU A 52 -25.65 -8.85 -4.08
CA LEU A 52 -24.91 -8.48 -5.30
C LEU A 52 -23.89 -9.53 -5.77
N SER A 53 -24.23 -10.28 -6.82
CA SER A 53 -23.19 -10.99 -7.56
C SER A 53 -22.26 -9.98 -8.22
N SER A 54 -20.96 -10.26 -8.25
CA SER A 54 -19.97 -9.39 -8.93
C SER A 54 -20.36 -9.09 -10.39
N GLY A 55 -21.09 -10.02 -11.03
CA GLY A 55 -21.67 -9.82 -12.36
C GLY A 55 -22.84 -8.83 -12.41
N ALA A 56 -23.69 -8.77 -11.38
CA ALA A 56 -24.74 -7.74 -11.29
C ALA A 56 -24.16 -6.34 -11.05
N TYR A 57 -23.10 -6.24 -10.24
CA TYR A 57 -22.38 -4.98 -10.02
C TYR A 57 -21.70 -4.47 -11.29
N ALA A 58 -21.04 -5.37 -12.05
CA ALA A 58 -20.48 -5.04 -13.36
C ALA A 58 -21.55 -4.48 -14.32
N ARG A 59 -22.72 -5.10 -14.38
CA ARG A 59 -23.86 -4.64 -15.19
C ARG A 59 -24.49 -3.33 -14.71
N ALA A 60 -24.48 -3.07 -13.39
CA ALA A 60 -24.96 -1.81 -12.83
C ALA A 60 -24.01 -0.65 -13.18
N SER A 61 -22.69 -0.90 -13.15
CA SER A 61 -21.67 0.03 -13.64
C SER A 61 -21.87 0.35 -15.14
N GLU A 62 -22.21 -0.66 -15.95
CA GLU A 62 -22.53 -0.48 -17.39
C GLU A 62 -23.75 0.41 -17.64
N ARG A 63 -24.77 0.41 -16.76
CA ARG A 63 -26.00 1.24 -16.92
C ARG A 63 -25.79 2.72 -16.60
N LEU A 64 -24.70 3.09 -15.93
CA LEU A 64 -24.35 4.47 -15.58
C LEU A 64 -23.55 5.17 -16.71
N ALA A 65 -23.24 4.50 -17.81
CA ALA A 65 -22.52 5.05 -18.94
C ALA A 65 -23.48 5.48 -20.07
N ASP A 66 -23.39 6.75 -20.49
CA ASP A 66 -24.13 7.30 -21.64
C ASP A 66 -23.67 6.67 -22.98
N SER A 67 -24.55 6.78 -23.98
CA SER A 67 -24.67 6.25 -25.33
C SER A 67 -23.46 6.23 -26.27
N THR A 68 -22.24 6.51 -25.80
CA THR A 68 -21.01 6.53 -26.61
C THR A 68 -19.99 5.43 -26.28
N THR A 69 -20.29 4.50 -25.36
CA THR A 69 -19.32 3.47 -24.92
C THR A 69 -19.69 2.05 -25.40
N PRO A 70 -18.78 1.30 -26.07
CA PRO A 70 -18.99 -0.10 -26.44
C PRO A 70 -19.02 -1.07 -25.25
N LYS A 71 -19.74 -2.17 -25.47
CA LYS A 71 -20.11 -3.24 -24.53
C LYS A 71 -18.94 -4.12 -24.04
N VAL A 72 -19.21 -4.76 -22.90
CA VAL A 72 -18.66 -5.99 -22.31
C VAL A 72 -17.45 -5.83 -21.39
N PHE A 73 -17.76 -5.87 -20.10
CA PHE A 73 -16.90 -6.11 -18.97
C PHE A 73 -16.10 -7.43 -19.07
N GLN A 74 -14.95 -7.43 -19.77
CA GLN A 74 -13.98 -8.53 -19.75
C GLN A 74 -12.88 -8.26 -18.71
N ILE A 75 -12.98 -8.89 -17.54
CA ILE A 75 -11.93 -8.91 -16.52
C ILE A 75 -10.71 -9.72 -16.98
N ASP A 76 -10.94 -10.78 -17.76
CA ASP A 76 -9.92 -11.74 -18.18
C ASP A 76 -9.24 -11.35 -19.50
N TYR A 77 -8.62 -10.18 -19.52
CA TYR A 77 -7.73 -9.81 -20.61
C TYR A 77 -6.41 -10.59 -20.50
N HIS A 78 -5.99 -11.23 -21.59
CA HIS A 78 -4.74 -11.98 -21.70
C HIS A 78 -3.81 -11.34 -22.74
N HIS A 79 -2.63 -10.92 -22.30
CA HIS A 79 -1.61 -10.32 -23.17
C HIS A 79 -0.66 -11.40 -23.73
N PRO A 80 -0.28 -11.38 -25.02
CA PRO A 80 0.62 -12.38 -25.61
C PRO A 80 1.98 -12.56 -24.90
N LEU A 81 2.47 -11.50 -24.24
CA LEU A 81 3.69 -11.57 -23.42
C LEU A 81 3.57 -12.54 -22.25
N GLU A 82 2.36 -12.78 -21.72
CA GLU A 82 2.13 -13.72 -20.62
C GLU A 82 2.51 -15.14 -21.02
N ASN A 83 2.18 -15.55 -22.25
CA ASN A 83 2.58 -16.86 -22.80
C ASN A 83 4.10 -17.00 -22.92
N TRP A 84 4.76 -15.93 -23.38
CA TRP A 84 6.19 -15.93 -23.64
C TRP A 84 7.02 -15.98 -22.34
N LEU A 85 6.62 -15.20 -21.33
CA LEU A 85 7.28 -15.14 -20.03
C LEU A 85 7.19 -16.48 -19.27
N GLY A 86 6.13 -17.26 -19.50
CA GLY A 86 5.96 -18.58 -18.90
C GLY A 86 6.84 -19.68 -19.50
N THR A 87 7.44 -19.47 -20.68
CA THR A 87 8.22 -20.52 -21.36
C THR A 87 9.53 -20.84 -20.66
N TRP A 88 9.94 -22.12 -20.69
CA TRP A 88 11.20 -22.57 -20.09
C TRP A 88 12.44 -21.79 -20.61
N PRO A 89 12.62 -21.55 -21.92
CA PRO A 89 13.75 -20.77 -22.42
C PRO A 89 13.79 -19.35 -21.86
N MET A 90 12.62 -18.72 -21.72
CA MET A 90 12.53 -17.37 -21.16
C MET A 90 12.85 -17.34 -19.67
N ARG A 91 12.32 -18.28 -18.91
CA ARG A 91 12.65 -18.43 -17.48
C ARG A 91 14.14 -18.66 -17.26
N TRP A 92 14.76 -19.52 -18.06
CA TRP A 92 16.20 -19.75 -18.03
C TRP A 92 16.98 -18.46 -18.33
N LEU A 93 16.61 -17.71 -19.39
CA LEU A 93 17.25 -16.46 -19.76
C LEU A 93 17.13 -15.41 -18.64
N LEU A 94 15.92 -15.20 -18.12
CA LEU A 94 15.65 -14.29 -17.01
C LEU A 94 16.48 -14.65 -15.78
N GLY A 95 16.59 -15.94 -15.45
CA GLY A 95 17.43 -16.44 -14.36
C GLY A 95 18.91 -16.19 -14.60
N ARG A 96 19.40 -16.29 -15.84
CA ARG A 96 20.81 -16.01 -16.17
C ARG A 96 21.14 -14.53 -16.10
N ILE A 97 20.26 -13.65 -16.57
CA ILE A 97 20.55 -12.21 -16.63
C ILE A 97 20.33 -11.49 -15.30
N SER A 98 19.50 -12.04 -14.41
CA SER A 98 19.16 -11.46 -13.11
C SER A 98 20.00 -11.98 -11.94
N ARG A 99 20.87 -12.96 -12.17
CA ARG A 99 21.84 -13.44 -11.16
C ARG A 99 22.95 -12.39 -10.92
N PRO A 100 23.28 -12.10 -9.65
CA PRO A 100 24.40 -11.24 -9.32
C PRO A 100 25.73 -11.87 -9.76
N LYS A 101 26.65 -11.03 -10.26
CA LYS A 101 28.03 -11.39 -10.56
C LYS A 101 28.93 -11.11 -9.34
N ARG A 102 30.23 -11.43 -9.46
CA ARG A 102 31.23 -11.22 -8.38
C ARG A 102 31.30 -9.77 -7.87
N ASP A 103 30.95 -8.80 -8.71
CA ASP A 103 30.93 -7.37 -8.36
C ASP A 103 29.56 -6.88 -7.88
N GLY A 104 28.62 -7.78 -7.59
CA GLY A 104 27.27 -7.46 -7.11
C GLY A 104 26.29 -7.00 -8.20
N THR A 105 26.76 -6.67 -9.41
CA THR A 105 25.88 -6.24 -10.51
C THR A 105 25.28 -7.41 -11.27
N THR A 106 24.12 -7.21 -11.89
CA THR A 106 23.50 -8.21 -12.76
C THR A 106 23.75 -7.91 -14.24
N ALA A 107 23.60 -8.91 -15.11
CA ALA A 107 23.68 -8.64 -16.55
C ALA A 107 22.54 -7.73 -16.99
N LEU A 108 21.34 -7.89 -16.40
CA LEU A 108 20.18 -7.02 -16.63
C LEU A 108 20.50 -5.56 -16.34
N GLN A 109 21.14 -5.28 -15.20
CA GLN A 109 21.58 -3.94 -14.84
C GLN A 109 22.55 -3.37 -15.88
N ARG A 110 23.59 -4.13 -16.25
CA ARG A 110 24.58 -3.68 -17.25
C ARG A 110 23.99 -3.46 -18.64
N ILE A 111 22.97 -4.23 -19.02
CA ILE A 111 22.25 -4.05 -20.30
C ILE A 111 21.59 -2.68 -20.32
N PHE A 112 20.87 -2.31 -19.25
CA PHE A 112 20.18 -1.03 -19.17
C PHE A 112 21.16 0.14 -19.02
N GLU A 113 22.17 0.03 -18.15
CA GLU A 113 23.17 1.08 -17.94
C GLU A 113 23.99 1.40 -19.21
N SER A 114 24.23 0.40 -20.07
CA SER A 114 24.94 0.58 -21.34
C SER A 114 24.05 1.01 -22.51
N TYR A 115 22.71 0.94 -22.38
CA TYR A 115 21.77 1.16 -23.48
C TYR A 115 21.86 2.58 -24.05
N ARG A 116 22.49 2.73 -25.22
CA ARG A 116 22.74 4.03 -25.88
C ARG A 116 23.51 5.01 -24.98
N ASN A 117 24.37 4.49 -24.09
CA ASN A 117 25.20 5.31 -23.19
C ASN A 117 26.58 5.50 -23.80
N SER A 118 26.98 6.73 -24.10
CA SER A 118 28.33 7.03 -24.61
C SER A 118 29.41 6.84 -23.55
N GLU A 119 29.08 7.00 -22.27
CA GLU A 119 30.00 6.88 -21.14
C GLU A 119 30.21 5.42 -20.70
N ALA A 120 29.35 4.50 -21.15
CA ALA A 120 29.52 3.08 -20.86
C ALA A 120 30.72 2.51 -21.62
N SER A 121 31.38 1.51 -21.01
CA SER A 121 32.53 0.82 -21.60
C SER A 121 32.24 0.34 -23.02
N PHE A 122 33.20 0.55 -23.92
CA PHE A 122 33.12 0.09 -25.31
C PHE A 122 32.72 -1.40 -25.42
N TRP A 123 33.33 -2.25 -24.59
CA TRP A 123 33.05 -3.68 -24.58
C TRP A 123 31.64 -4.00 -24.10
N GLN A 124 31.10 -3.27 -23.12
CA GLN A 124 29.71 -3.47 -22.68
C GLN A 124 28.74 -3.10 -23.79
N ARG A 125 28.97 -1.97 -24.47
CA ARG A 125 28.15 -1.52 -25.60
C ARG A 125 28.18 -2.54 -26.74
N LEU A 126 29.34 -3.14 -27.02
CA LEU A 126 29.49 -4.16 -28.06
C LEU A 126 28.79 -5.47 -27.69
N ILE A 127 29.05 -5.99 -26.48
CA ILE A 127 28.46 -7.25 -25.99
C ILE A 127 26.93 -7.17 -25.93
N TYR A 128 26.38 -6.03 -25.54
CA TYR A 128 24.93 -5.83 -25.38
C TYR A 128 24.27 -5.17 -26.59
N ALA A 129 24.99 -4.87 -27.67
CA ALA A 129 24.43 -4.26 -28.88
C ALA A 129 23.21 -5.03 -29.44
N PRO A 130 23.19 -6.39 -29.51
CA PRO A 130 22.01 -7.12 -29.97
C PRO A 130 20.78 -6.87 -29.08
N LEU A 131 20.98 -6.76 -27.76
CA LEU A 131 19.91 -6.46 -26.81
C LEU A 131 19.46 -5.00 -26.88
N HIS A 132 20.38 -4.06 -27.17
CA HIS A 132 20.02 -2.66 -27.41
C HIS A 132 19.14 -2.51 -28.65
N LEU A 133 19.44 -3.24 -29.73
CA LEU A 133 18.59 -3.28 -30.93
C LEU A 133 17.21 -3.88 -30.63
N PHE A 134 17.15 -4.91 -29.78
CA PHE A 134 15.88 -5.46 -29.31
C PHE A 134 15.07 -4.44 -28.50
N ILE A 135 15.71 -3.72 -27.58
CA ILE A 135 15.08 -2.62 -26.82
C ILE A 135 14.57 -1.54 -27.78
N ASP A 136 15.34 -1.18 -28.81
CA ASP A 136 14.91 -0.21 -29.83
C ASP A 136 13.64 -0.64 -30.57
N ARG A 137 13.46 -1.95 -30.80
CA ARG A 137 12.24 -2.50 -31.39
C ARG A 137 11.07 -2.51 -30.39
N MET A 138 11.33 -2.74 -29.12
CA MET A 138 10.31 -2.90 -28.07
C MET A 138 9.80 -1.58 -27.46
N ARG A 139 10.61 -0.52 -27.44
CA ARG A 139 10.23 0.79 -26.86
C ARG A 139 9.08 1.50 -27.59
N GLY A 140 8.71 1.01 -28.77
CA GLY A 140 7.63 1.55 -29.59
C GLY A 140 7.87 3.01 -29.94
N ARG A 141 6.87 3.87 -29.68
CA ARG A 141 6.94 5.31 -29.96
C ARG A 141 7.77 6.13 -28.95
N THR A 142 8.33 5.50 -27.92
CA THR A 142 9.09 6.21 -26.88
C THR A 142 10.46 6.63 -27.40
N THR A 143 10.81 7.92 -27.29
CA THR A 143 12.13 8.44 -27.69
C THR A 143 13.25 7.81 -26.86
N VAL A 144 14.48 7.78 -27.40
CA VAL A 144 15.63 7.15 -26.69
C VAL A 144 15.86 7.86 -25.37
N ALA A 145 15.85 9.20 -25.40
CA ALA A 145 16.04 10.04 -24.23
C ALA A 145 14.98 9.77 -23.14
N THR A 146 13.69 9.68 -23.53
CA THR A 146 12.61 9.39 -22.56
C THR A 146 12.72 7.98 -21.99
N PHE A 147 13.05 6.99 -22.83
CA PHE A 147 13.23 5.61 -22.38
C PHE A 147 14.41 5.50 -21.42
N ARG A 148 15.55 6.15 -21.74
CA ARG A 148 16.72 6.19 -20.87
C ARG A 148 16.39 6.80 -19.51
N ARG A 149 15.81 8.00 -19.52
CA ARG A 149 15.45 8.72 -18.29
C ARG A 149 14.51 7.91 -17.38
N LYS A 150 13.48 7.27 -17.95
CA LYS A 150 12.47 6.52 -17.19
C LYS A 150 12.91 5.11 -16.76
N LEU A 151 13.85 4.50 -17.48
CA LEU A 151 14.21 3.10 -17.30
C LEU A 151 15.70 2.88 -17.06
N ALA A 152 16.56 3.32 -17.98
CA ALA A 152 18.01 3.05 -17.92
C ALA A 152 18.74 3.86 -16.84
N GLU A 153 18.26 5.06 -16.54
CA GLU A 153 18.87 5.99 -15.58
C GLU A 153 18.13 5.95 -14.22
N HIS A 154 16.95 5.31 -14.17
CA HIS A 154 16.16 5.17 -12.95
C HIS A 154 16.50 3.87 -12.21
N ARG A 155 17.54 3.92 -11.37
CA ARG A 155 18.06 2.77 -10.59
C ARG A 155 16.98 1.96 -9.84
N PRO A 156 15.97 2.58 -9.19
CA PRO A 156 14.89 1.81 -8.55
C PRO A 156 14.12 0.94 -9.54
N THR A 157 13.91 1.40 -10.79
CA THR A 157 13.21 0.60 -11.80
C THR A 157 14.04 -0.60 -12.22
N ILE A 158 15.35 -0.44 -12.39
CA ILE A 158 16.26 -1.55 -12.73
C ILE A 158 16.26 -2.59 -11.62
N ARG A 159 16.34 -2.15 -10.35
CA ARG A 159 16.20 -3.00 -9.17
C ARG A 159 14.90 -3.80 -9.19
N GLY A 160 13.77 -3.12 -9.42
CA GLY A 160 12.45 -3.76 -9.52
C GLY A 160 12.36 -4.77 -10.66
N LEU A 161 12.89 -4.44 -11.84
CA LEU A 161 12.97 -5.36 -12.98
C LEU A 161 13.83 -6.58 -12.67
N ASN A 162 14.90 -6.41 -11.89
CA ASN A 162 15.75 -7.52 -11.46
C ASN A 162 14.99 -8.46 -10.52
N VAL A 163 14.25 -7.92 -9.54
CA VAL A 163 13.39 -8.70 -8.65
C VAL A 163 12.31 -9.43 -9.43
N VAL A 164 11.62 -8.76 -10.37
CA VAL A 164 10.62 -9.38 -11.25
C VAL A 164 11.23 -10.51 -12.08
N ALA A 165 12.39 -10.28 -12.70
CA ALA A 165 13.07 -11.29 -13.51
C ALA A 165 13.49 -12.52 -12.70
N ARG A 166 14.07 -12.32 -11.50
CA ARG A 166 14.39 -13.42 -10.56
C ARG A 166 13.14 -14.22 -10.19
N SER A 167 12.07 -13.52 -9.85
CA SER A 167 10.83 -14.12 -9.39
C SER A 167 10.13 -14.94 -10.49
N ILE A 168 10.12 -14.45 -11.74
CA ILE A 168 9.57 -15.21 -12.88
C ILE A 168 10.46 -16.41 -13.21
N ALA A 169 11.79 -16.27 -13.11
CA ALA A 169 12.70 -17.39 -13.35
C ALA A 169 12.43 -18.53 -12.35
N GLU A 170 12.27 -18.18 -11.07
CA GLU A 170 12.06 -19.12 -9.98
C GLU A 170 10.65 -19.72 -9.97
N PHE A 171 9.61 -18.90 -9.85
CA PHE A 171 8.23 -19.34 -9.66
C PHE A 171 7.41 -19.44 -10.95
N GLY A 172 7.94 -18.92 -12.06
CA GLY A 172 7.13 -18.67 -13.25
C GLY A 172 6.26 -17.43 -13.09
N LEU A 173 5.47 -17.16 -14.13
CA LEU A 173 4.46 -16.12 -14.12
C LEU A 173 3.24 -16.63 -13.33
N THR A 174 2.99 -16.08 -12.15
CA THR A 174 1.94 -16.54 -11.20
C THR A 174 0.89 -15.44 -11.02
N VAL A 175 -0.35 -15.80 -10.65
CA VAL A 175 -1.44 -14.83 -10.45
C VAL A 175 -2.05 -15.00 -9.05
N PRO A 176 -1.82 -14.06 -8.11
CA PRO A 176 -0.93 -12.90 -8.22
C PRO A 176 0.55 -13.30 -8.34
N GLN A 177 1.41 -12.37 -8.76
CA GLN A 177 2.83 -12.68 -8.90
C GLN A 177 3.49 -12.90 -7.53
N LYS A 178 4.06 -14.09 -7.35
CA LYS A 178 4.97 -14.47 -6.26
C LYS A 178 6.32 -13.81 -6.48
N PHE A 179 6.88 -13.22 -5.42
CA PHE A 179 8.15 -12.52 -5.46
C PHE A 179 9.23 -13.25 -4.67
N SER A 180 10.46 -13.16 -5.17
CA SER A 180 11.67 -13.71 -4.54
C SER A 180 12.20 -12.88 -3.37
N THR A 181 11.78 -11.61 -3.30
CA THR A 181 12.14 -10.64 -2.27
C THR A 181 11.09 -9.54 -2.32
N PRO A 182 10.78 -8.84 -1.22
CA PRO A 182 9.79 -7.78 -1.26
C PRO A 182 10.23 -6.65 -2.20
N MET A 183 9.27 -6.09 -2.94
CA MET A 183 9.50 -4.93 -3.81
C MET A 183 9.71 -3.66 -3.00
N PHE A 184 9.24 -3.61 -1.75
CA PHE A 184 9.57 -2.53 -0.83
C PHE A 184 9.37 -2.97 0.62
N ALA A 185 9.98 -2.24 1.54
CA ALA A 185 9.71 -2.35 2.97
C ALA A 185 9.08 -1.06 3.48
N VAL A 186 8.10 -1.17 4.37
CA VAL A 186 7.64 -0.08 5.22
C VAL A 186 8.30 -0.25 6.57
N TRP A 187 9.22 0.63 6.92
CA TRP A 187 10.02 0.51 8.13
C TRP A 187 9.48 1.45 9.19
N ASN A 188 8.89 0.89 10.25
CA ASN A 188 8.63 1.61 11.49
C ASN A 188 9.97 1.89 12.18
N PHE A 189 10.51 3.07 11.91
CA PHE A 189 11.92 3.39 12.11
C PHE A 189 12.31 3.56 13.58
N THR A 190 11.35 3.96 14.39
CA THR A 190 11.45 4.09 15.84
C THR A 190 10.06 3.91 16.47
N ASN A 191 9.97 3.57 17.76
CA ASN A 191 8.70 3.68 18.48
C ASN A 191 8.47 5.05 19.12
N ARG A 192 9.49 5.91 19.09
CA ARG A 192 9.41 7.25 19.64
C ARG A 192 8.55 8.13 18.74
N CYS A 193 7.61 8.87 19.30
CA CYS A 193 6.79 9.85 18.62
C CYS A 193 6.53 11.06 19.54
N ASN A 194 6.43 12.25 18.96
CA ASN A 194 6.09 13.47 19.69
C ASN A 194 4.57 13.74 19.77
N LEU A 195 3.73 12.83 19.24
CA LEU A 195 2.26 12.94 19.22
C LEU A 195 1.59 11.75 19.92
N GLN A 196 0.26 11.84 20.10
CA GLN A 196 -0.56 10.82 20.76
C GLN A 196 -1.85 10.55 19.97
N CYS A 197 -1.72 10.35 18.65
CA CYS A 197 -2.85 10.22 17.74
C CYS A 197 -3.82 9.10 18.15
N LYS A 198 -5.13 9.34 18.08
CA LYS A 198 -6.17 8.38 18.50
C LYS A 198 -6.14 7.06 17.71
N HIS A 199 -5.80 7.13 16.42
CA HIS A 199 -5.81 6.01 15.47
C HIS A 199 -4.47 5.28 15.31
N CYS A 200 -3.43 5.65 16.08
CA CYS A 200 -2.05 5.19 15.83
C CYS A 200 -1.94 3.66 15.84
N TYR A 201 -1.67 3.08 14.66
CA TYR A 201 -1.61 1.63 14.48
C TYR A 201 -0.46 0.97 15.25
N GLN A 202 0.65 1.70 15.42
CA GLN A 202 1.84 1.20 16.10
C GLN A 202 1.75 1.32 17.63
N ASP A 203 0.82 2.14 18.13
CA ASP A 203 0.78 2.54 19.54
C ASP A 203 2.11 3.16 20.04
N SER A 204 2.67 4.05 19.23
CA SER A 204 3.94 4.73 19.53
C SER A 204 3.89 5.60 20.80
N ASN A 205 5.02 5.73 21.48
CA ASN A 205 5.13 6.44 22.75
C ASN A 205 6.20 7.55 22.67
N HIS A 206 6.38 8.37 23.71
CA HIS A 206 7.44 9.39 23.77
C HIS A 206 8.85 8.80 23.96
N SER A 207 8.97 7.47 24.01
CA SER A 207 10.22 6.74 24.20
C SER A 207 10.45 5.71 23.10
N ALA A 208 11.72 5.45 22.81
CA ALA A 208 12.14 4.34 21.97
C ALA A 208 11.86 2.99 22.66
N LEU A 209 11.83 1.90 21.91
CA LEU A 209 11.82 0.56 22.53
C LEU A 209 13.16 0.28 23.20
N ALA A 210 13.16 -0.57 24.21
CA ALA A 210 14.40 -0.98 24.89
C ALA A 210 15.31 -1.81 23.97
N ASP A 211 14.70 -2.57 23.05
CA ASP A 211 15.35 -3.46 22.09
C ASP A 211 15.35 -2.89 20.65
N GLU A 212 15.12 -1.58 20.49
CA GLU A 212 15.16 -0.88 19.20
C GLU A 212 16.53 -1.09 18.53
N LEU A 213 16.53 -1.26 17.20
CA LEU A 213 17.74 -1.46 16.41
C LEU A 213 18.72 -0.29 16.62
N SER A 214 19.97 -0.63 16.86
CA SER A 214 21.09 0.32 16.86
C SER A 214 21.33 0.88 15.45
N LEU A 215 22.08 1.98 15.35
CA LEU A 215 22.43 2.56 14.06
C LEU A 215 23.17 1.54 13.16
N ASP A 216 24.09 0.75 13.72
CA ASP A 216 24.85 -0.25 12.95
C ASP A 216 23.93 -1.34 12.40
N GLU A 217 22.96 -1.80 13.19
CA GLU A 217 21.94 -2.76 12.73
C GLU A 217 21.05 -2.15 11.66
N LYS A 218 20.66 -0.87 11.80
CA LYS A 218 19.88 -0.16 10.79
C LYS A 218 20.63 -0.05 9.46
N LEU A 219 21.93 0.30 9.50
CA LEU A 219 22.76 0.39 8.31
C LEU A 219 22.98 -0.98 7.67
N SER A 220 23.19 -2.02 8.48
CA SER A 220 23.28 -3.41 8.00
C SER A 220 21.99 -3.86 7.32
N LEU A 221 20.82 -3.50 7.86
CA LEU A 221 19.54 -3.82 7.25
C LEU A 221 19.37 -3.13 5.88
N VAL A 222 19.82 -1.87 5.73
CA VAL A 222 19.86 -1.22 4.41
C VAL A 222 20.74 -2.00 3.44
N ASP A 223 21.90 -2.48 3.88
CA ASP A 223 22.80 -3.29 3.04
C ASP A 223 22.14 -4.59 2.58
N GLN A 224 21.38 -5.27 3.44
CA GLN A 224 20.62 -6.46 3.08
C GLN A 224 19.59 -6.14 2.00
N MET A 225 18.78 -5.09 2.18
CA MET A 225 17.81 -4.64 1.17
C MET A 225 18.48 -4.32 -0.17
N VAL A 226 19.64 -3.66 -0.12
CA VAL A 226 20.43 -3.28 -1.28
C VAL A 226 20.93 -4.51 -2.03
N ALA A 227 21.49 -5.49 -1.32
CA ALA A 227 22.01 -6.76 -1.85
C ALA A 227 20.91 -7.57 -2.54
N ASP A 228 19.69 -7.56 -2.00
CA ASP A 228 18.54 -8.26 -2.58
C ASP A 228 17.88 -7.53 -3.75
N SER A 229 18.45 -6.40 -4.20
CA SER A 229 17.87 -5.57 -5.25
C SER A 229 16.52 -4.97 -4.89
N MET A 230 16.22 -4.77 -3.59
CA MET A 230 14.99 -4.08 -3.19
C MET A 230 15.00 -2.66 -3.78
N PRO A 231 13.95 -2.25 -4.53
CA PRO A 231 13.93 -0.98 -5.24
C PRO A 231 13.52 0.21 -4.37
N MET A 232 12.70 0.00 -3.33
CA MET A 232 12.10 1.08 -2.56
C MET A 232 12.10 0.78 -1.06
N MET A 233 12.27 1.84 -0.27
CA MET A 233 12.13 1.81 1.19
C MET A 233 11.28 3.00 1.64
N ALA A 234 10.20 2.71 2.35
CA ALA A 234 9.34 3.72 2.97
C ALA A 234 9.67 3.77 4.47
N ILE A 235 10.13 4.92 4.94
CA ILE A 235 10.44 5.16 6.35
C ILE A 235 9.18 5.73 7.01
N SER A 236 8.69 5.06 8.04
CA SER A 236 7.49 5.41 8.80
C SER A 236 7.72 5.10 10.29
N GLY A 237 6.64 4.93 11.04
CA GLY A 237 6.59 4.52 12.43
C GLY A 237 7.20 5.49 13.43
N GLY A 238 6.65 5.47 14.65
CA GLY A 238 6.83 6.57 15.59
C GLY A 238 6.72 7.92 14.84
N GLU A 239 7.67 8.81 15.08
CA GLU A 239 7.97 9.91 14.18
C GLU A 239 9.45 9.81 13.75
N PRO A 240 9.78 9.47 12.50
CA PRO A 240 11.17 9.27 12.09
C PRO A 240 12.05 10.51 12.25
N THR A 241 11.48 11.71 12.08
CA THR A 241 12.23 12.98 12.10
C THR A 241 12.78 13.37 13.48
N ILE A 242 12.39 12.66 14.56
CA ILE A 242 13.01 12.83 15.88
C ILE A 242 14.19 11.88 16.10
N SER A 243 14.36 10.88 15.24
CA SER A 243 15.45 9.92 15.35
C SER A 243 16.73 10.51 14.77
N LYS A 244 17.80 10.46 15.56
CA LYS A 244 19.15 10.86 15.12
C LYS A 244 19.70 9.97 14.00
N ASP A 245 19.15 8.76 13.84
CA ASP A 245 19.61 7.77 12.87
C ASP A 245 19.02 8.00 11.47
N LEU A 246 18.02 8.89 11.33
CA LEU A 246 17.29 9.08 10.07
C LEU A 246 18.20 9.47 8.90
N LEU A 247 18.95 10.58 9.04
CA LEU A 247 19.82 11.05 7.96
C LEU A 247 20.95 10.07 7.61
N PRO A 248 21.67 9.45 8.57
CA PRO A 248 22.61 8.37 8.28
C PRO A 248 22.02 7.25 7.41
N VAL A 249 20.83 6.75 7.77
CA VAL A 249 20.14 5.68 7.04
C VAL A 249 19.68 6.13 5.66
N VAL A 250 19.08 7.31 5.54
CA VAL A 250 18.64 7.89 4.25
C VAL A 250 19.84 8.07 3.32
N ARG A 251 20.97 8.61 3.80
CA ARG A 251 22.19 8.77 2.99
C ARG A 251 22.71 7.43 2.47
N ARG A 252 22.72 6.40 3.33
CA ARG A 252 23.18 5.06 2.95
C ARG A 252 22.32 4.45 1.85
N ALA A 253 21.00 4.53 2.01
CA ALA A 253 20.05 3.97 1.04
C ALA A 253 19.99 4.80 -0.26
N GLY A 254 20.09 6.13 -0.15
CA GLY A 254 20.11 7.07 -1.28
C GLY A 254 21.35 6.87 -2.15
N ALA A 255 22.53 6.73 -1.54
CA ALA A 255 23.78 6.41 -2.24
C ALA A 255 23.69 5.07 -3.01
N ALA A 256 22.94 4.10 -2.47
CA ALA A 256 22.67 2.81 -3.12
C ALA A 256 21.60 2.87 -4.23
N GLY A 257 21.01 4.05 -4.47
CA GLY A 257 20.04 4.30 -5.54
C GLY A 257 18.66 3.70 -5.28
N MET A 258 18.26 3.55 -4.02
CA MET A 258 16.89 3.15 -3.66
C MET A 258 15.92 4.33 -3.82
N HIS A 259 14.66 4.03 -4.11
CA HIS A 259 13.59 5.04 -4.01
C HIS A 259 13.19 5.19 -2.55
N LEU A 260 13.38 6.38 -2.00
CA LEU A 260 13.10 6.67 -0.60
C LEU A 260 11.84 7.52 -0.46
N SER A 261 10.96 7.08 0.44
CA SER A 261 9.84 7.85 0.93
C SER A 261 9.88 7.99 2.46
N LEU A 262 9.38 9.12 2.95
CA LEU A 262 9.25 9.40 4.38
C LEU A 262 7.78 9.71 4.69
N ALA A 263 7.15 8.92 5.57
CA ALA A 263 5.89 9.25 6.21
C ALA A 263 6.20 9.94 7.56
N THR A 264 5.67 11.16 7.74
CA THR A 264 5.92 11.99 8.92
C THR A 264 4.66 12.76 9.32
N ASN A 265 4.55 13.14 10.58
CA ASN A 265 3.57 14.12 11.03
C ASN A 265 3.90 15.57 10.59
N GLY A 266 5.06 15.79 9.98
CA GLY A 266 5.47 17.07 9.39
C GLY A 266 5.93 18.13 10.40
N THR A 267 5.71 17.92 11.71
CA THR A 267 5.87 18.96 12.74
C THR A 267 7.32 19.40 12.98
N ARG A 268 8.29 18.59 12.54
CA ARG A 268 9.74 18.84 12.66
C ARG A 268 10.41 19.17 11.31
N ILE A 269 9.66 19.15 10.22
CA ILE A 269 10.20 19.48 8.91
C ILE A 269 10.46 20.99 8.85
N THR A 270 11.73 21.35 8.83
CA THR A 270 12.22 22.71 8.58
C THR A 270 12.79 22.80 7.18
N ALA A 271 13.05 24.02 6.67
CA ALA A 271 13.74 24.20 5.40
C ALA A 271 15.12 23.50 5.37
N SER A 272 15.87 23.55 6.47
CA SER A 272 17.17 22.85 6.60
C SER A 272 17.00 21.33 6.49
N LEU A 273 16.09 20.76 7.28
CA LEU A 273 15.87 19.31 7.27
C LEU A 273 15.36 18.82 5.92
N ALA A 274 14.50 19.59 5.25
CA ALA A 274 14.03 19.27 3.90
C ALA A 274 15.20 19.24 2.89
N ALA A 275 16.09 20.24 2.93
CA ALA A 275 17.29 20.26 2.09
C ALA A 275 18.22 19.07 2.36
N GLU A 276 18.48 18.75 3.64
CA GLU A 276 19.31 17.61 4.04
C GLU A 276 18.71 16.27 3.58
N LEU A 277 17.38 16.11 3.66
CA LEU A 277 16.69 14.93 3.15
C LEU A 277 16.83 14.81 1.62
N ALA A 278 16.64 15.92 0.89
CA ALA A 278 16.76 15.95 -0.56
C ALA A 278 18.18 15.56 -1.03
N GLU A 279 19.20 16.15 -0.40
CA GLU A 279 20.61 15.86 -0.63
C GLU A 279 20.94 14.40 -0.33
N ALA A 280 20.41 13.86 0.78
CA ALA A 280 20.60 12.47 1.18
C ALA A 280 19.93 11.45 0.24
N GLY A 281 19.09 11.88 -0.71
CA GLY A 281 18.44 11.01 -1.69
C GLY A 281 16.95 10.76 -1.45
N MET A 282 16.33 11.43 -0.48
CA MET A 282 14.87 11.41 -0.30
C MET A 282 14.20 12.03 -1.53
N ARG A 283 13.07 11.48 -1.98
CA ARG A 283 12.33 11.99 -3.15
C ARG A 283 10.84 12.23 -2.89
N TYR A 284 10.28 11.60 -1.86
CA TYR A 284 8.88 11.74 -1.52
C TYR A 284 8.72 11.89 -0.01
N VAL A 285 8.09 12.98 0.42
CA VAL A 285 7.75 13.21 1.82
C VAL A 285 6.24 13.30 1.92
N GLU A 286 5.67 12.38 2.67
CA GLU A 286 4.26 12.26 2.93
C GLU A 286 3.94 12.79 4.31
N ILE A 287 3.18 13.89 4.37
CA ILE A 287 2.80 14.55 5.62
C ILE A 287 1.37 14.17 5.97
N SER A 288 1.22 13.73 7.21
CA SER A 288 -0.06 13.37 7.78
C SER A 288 -0.93 14.62 8.08
N LEU A 289 -2.05 14.77 7.39
CA LEU A 289 -3.11 15.76 7.66
C LEU A 289 -4.49 15.10 7.50
N ASP A 290 -5.36 15.23 8.50
CA ASP A 290 -6.65 14.52 8.55
C ASP A 290 -7.88 15.43 8.56
N SER A 291 -7.66 16.74 8.46
CA SER A 291 -8.72 17.73 8.32
C SER A 291 -8.14 19.04 7.81
N VAL A 292 -8.97 19.79 7.06
CA VAL A 292 -8.67 21.19 6.70
C VAL A 292 -8.87 22.12 7.90
N ASP A 293 -9.62 21.67 8.91
CA ASP A 293 -9.85 22.35 10.17
C ASP A 293 -8.70 22.05 11.16
N PRO A 294 -7.98 23.09 11.63
CA PRO A 294 -6.88 22.91 12.57
C PRO A 294 -7.27 22.23 13.88
N ASP A 295 -8.43 22.56 14.45
CA ASP A 295 -8.87 22.05 15.74
C ASP A 295 -9.27 20.58 15.64
N ARG A 296 -9.94 20.19 14.55
CA ARG A 296 -10.29 18.77 14.29
C ARG A 296 -9.04 17.92 14.10
N HIS A 297 -8.08 18.40 13.32
CA HIS A 297 -6.81 17.68 13.10
C HIS A 297 -6.04 17.51 14.41
N ASP A 298 -5.87 18.59 15.17
CA ASP A 298 -5.13 18.58 16.43
C ASP A 298 -5.80 17.69 17.49
N ALA A 299 -7.13 17.72 17.57
CA ALA A 299 -7.90 16.83 18.46
C ALA A 299 -7.73 15.35 18.08
N PHE A 300 -7.64 15.02 16.79
CA PHE A 300 -7.42 13.66 16.31
C PHE A 300 -5.97 13.18 16.52
N ARG A 301 -5.00 14.09 16.36
CA ARG A 301 -3.56 13.84 16.53
C ARG A 301 -3.06 13.98 17.98
N GLY A 302 -3.89 14.53 18.86
CA GLY A 302 -3.72 14.53 20.32
C GLY A 302 -2.85 15.66 20.88
N VAL A 303 -2.45 16.65 20.06
CA VAL A 303 -1.60 17.77 20.50
C VAL A 303 -2.03 19.04 19.75
N ALA A 304 -2.30 20.12 20.48
CA ALA A 304 -2.70 21.41 19.91
C ALA A 304 -1.53 22.13 19.19
N GLY A 305 -1.86 22.84 18.12
CA GLY A 305 -0.94 23.57 17.25
C GLY A 305 -0.17 22.71 16.25
N MET A 306 -0.50 21.43 16.08
CA MET A 306 0.24 20.53 15.18
C MET A 306 -0.14 20.73 13.73
N TRP A 307 -1.40 21.06 13.43
CA TRP A 307 -1.87 21.36 12.09
C TRP A 307 -1.02 22.46 11.45
N ARG A 308 -0.82 23.57 12.18
CA ARG A 308 -0.01 24.71 11.70
C ARG A 308 1.44 24.30 11.41
N ARG A 309 2.01 23.43 12.23
CA ARG A 309 3.39 22.94 12.05
C ARG A 309 3.48 21.97 10.88
N ALA A 310 2.51 21.08 10.72
CA ALA A 310 2.44 20.14 9.60
C ALA A 310 2.29 20.89 8.27
N VAL A 311 1.42 21.91 8.20
CA VAL A 311 1.26 22.78 7.02
C VAL A 311 2.54 23.57 6.71
N ALA A 312 3.23 24.10 7.73
CA ALA A 312 4.52 24.75 7.53
C ALA A 312 5.57 23.76 6.99
N GLY A 313 5.63 22.55 7.55
CA GLY A 313 6.48 21.47 7.05
C GLY A 313 6.18 21.11 5.60
N ALA A 314 4.91 21.03 5.21
CA ALA A 314 4.46 20.77 3.84
C ALA A 314 4.98 21.83 2.87
N ARG A 315 4.87 23.10 3.24
CA ARG A 315 5.41 24.21 2.44
C ARG A 315 6.92 24.15 2.29
N HIS A 316 7.66 23.75 3.33
CA HIS A 316 9.10 23.53 3.22
C HIS A 316 9.46 22.39 2.27
N VAL A 317 8.70 21.29 2.26
CA VAL A 317 8.89 20.20 1.29
C VAL A 317 8.69 20.69 -0.14
N VAL A 318 7.60 21.39 -0.41
CA VAL A 318 7.27 21.88 -1.77
C VAL A 318 8.26 22.94 -2.26
N ALA A 319 8.80 23.76 -1.35
CA ALA A 319 9.83 24.73 -1.69
C ALA A 319 11.22 24.09 -1.95
N THR A 320 11.42 22.81 -1.63
CA THR A 320 12.73 22.14 -1.74
C THR A 320 12.83 21.37 -3.05
N GLU A 321 13.76 21.77 -3.91
CA GLU A 321 14.03 21.08 -5.17
C GLU A 321 14.39 19.60 -4.94
N GLY A 322 13.82 18.72 -5.77
CA GLY A 322 14.06 17.28 -5.69
C GLY A 322 13.15 16.53 -4.72
N LEU A 323 12.39 17.23 -3.86
CA LEU A 323 11.33 16.62 -3.05
C LEU A 323 9.96 16.79 -3.69
N ARG A 324 9.11 15.79 -3.43
CA ARG A 324 7.69 15.82 -3.75
C ARG A 324 6.89 15.66 -2.48
N LEU A 325 5.93 16.55 -2.26
CA LEU A 325 4.98 16.43 -1.18
C LEU A 325 3.86 15.46 -1.56
N GLY A 326 3.47 14.63 -0.59
CA GLY A 326 2.15 14.01 -0.56
C GLY A 326 1.45 14.31 0.76
N ILE A 327 0.12 14.33 0.73
CA ILE A 327 -0.72 14.46 1.92
C ILE A 327 -1.38 13.13 2.24
N ALA A 328 -1.13 12.61 3.43
CA ALA A 328 -1.75 11.38 3.93
C ALA A 328 -2.88 11.69 4.90
N MET A 329 -4.05 11.10 4.64
CA MET A 329 -5.24 11.21 5.48
C MET A 329 -5.70 9.82 5.90
N CYS A 330 -5.81 9.58 7.21
CA CYS A 330 -6.52 8.42 7.72
C CYS A 330 -8.01 8.72 7.71
N VAL A 331 -8.76 8.06 6.81
CA VAL A 331 -10.20 8.30 6.69
C VAL A 331 -10.97 7.41 7.66
N HIS A 332 -11.81 8.05 8.47
CA HIS A 332 -12.67 7.48 9.49
C HIS A 332 -14.05 8.15 9.45
N GLN A 333 -15.03 7.65 10.23
CA GLN A 333 -16.41 8.17 10.17
C GLN A 333 -16.50 9.69 10.40
N GLY A 334 -15.71 10.21 11.33
CA GLY A 334 -15.69 11.63 11.68
C GLY A 334 -15.07 12.57 10.64
N ASN A 335 -14.40 12.09 9.59
CA ASN A 335 -13.77 12.96 8.58
C ASN A 335 -14.00 12.52 7.12
N VAL A 336 -14.75 11.44 6.86
CA VAL A 336 -15.00 10.95 5.49
C VAL A 336 -15.66 12.00 4.58
N HIS A 337 -16.45 12.90 5.15
CA HIS A 337 -17.09 14.01 4.45
C HIS A 337 -16.10 15.09 3.99
N GLU A 338 -14.90 15.16 4.57
CA GLU A 338 -13.89 16.19 4.25
C GLU A 338 -12.96 15.77 3.10
N VAL A 339 -13.04 14.54 2.59
CA VAL A 339 -12.03 13.99 1.67
C VAL A 339 -11.88 14.83 0.39
N ARG A 340 -12.98 15.37 -0.18
CA ARG A 340 -12.89 16.24 -1.36
C ARG A 340 -12.17 17.56 -1.03
N ALA A 341 -12.57 18.22 0.05
CA ALA A 341 -11.94 19.46 0.51
C ALA A 341 -10.45 19.24 0.83
N MET A 342 -10.09 18.10 1.42
CA MET A 342 -8.70 17.74 1.68
C MET A 342 -7.88 17.53 0.42
N MET A 343 -8.44 16.92 -0.63
CA MET A 343 -7.75 16.78 -1.92
C MET A 343 -7.55 18.13 -2.60
N GLU A 344 -8.56 19.01 -2.57
CA GLU A 344 -8.46 20.37 -3.10
C GLU A 344 -7.42 21.19 -2.36
N PHE A 345 -7.43 21.15 -1.02
CA PHE A 345 -6.44 21.83 -0.18
C PHE A 345 -5.02 21.31 -0.42
N ALA A 346 -4.86 19.98 -0.52
CA ALA A 346 -3.58 19.37 -0.82
C ALA A 346 -3.01 19.84 -2.16
N GLU A 347 -3.82 19.84 -3.22
CA GLU A 347 -3.38 20.20 -4.56
C GLU A 347 -3.19 21.71 -4.74
N ASN A 348 -4.19 22.51 -4.38
CA ASN A 348 -4.26 23.93 -4.74
C ASN A 348 -3.54 24.83 -3.74
N ASP A 349 -3.66 24.55 -2.43
CA ASP A 349 -3.11 25.41 -1.39
C ASP A 349 -1.71 24.98 -0.94
N LEU A 350 -1.44 23.67 -0.95
CA LEU A 350 -0.15 23.12 -0.52
C LEU A 350 0.78 22.78 -1.68
N GLY A 351 0.27 22.56 -2.90
CA GLY A 351 1.08 22.13 -4.04
C GLY A 351 1.53 20.66 -3.95
N ALA A 352 0.73 19.80 -3.31
CA ALA A 352 1.02 18.39 -3.17
C ALA A 352 0.95 17.67 -4.52
N SER A 353 1.91 16.77 -4.76
CA SER A 353 1.94 15.93 -5.96
C SER A 353 1.06 14.68 -5.84
N SER A 354 0.67 14.32 -4.60
CA SER A 354 -0.22 13.19 -4.35
C SER A 354 -1.05 13.34 -3.08
N PHE A 355 -2.22 12.71 -3.11
CA PHE A 355 -3.07 12.46 -1.95
C PHE A 355 -3.10 10.97 -1.65
N ALA A 356 -2.80 10.60 -0.40
CA ALA A 356 -2.73 9.23 0.07
C ALA A 356 -3.84 8.95 1.10
N HIS A 357 -4.81 8.14 0.68
CA HIS A 357 -5.84 7.61 1.56
C HIS A 357 -5.32 6.40 2.36
N PHE A 358 -5.29 6.55 3.67
CA PHE A 358 -5.04 5.47 4.63
C PHE A 358 -6.36 4.94 5.18
N ASN A 359 -6.53 3.61 5.17
CA ASN A 359 -7.63 2.97 5.87
C ASN A 359 -7.46 3.19 7.37
N PHE A 360 -8.53 3.54 8.05
CA PHE A 360 -8.65 3.22 9.46
C PHE A 360 -8.81 1.69 9.62
N ILE A 361 -7.94 1.07 10.42
CA ILE A 361 -8.03 -0.32 10.85
C ILE A 361 -7.88 -0.32 12.37
N PRO A 362 -8.78 -0.98 13.13
CA PRO A 362 -8.76 -0.95 14.58
C PRO A 362 -7.63 -1.83 15.15
N VAL A 363 -6.41 -1.30 15.14
CA VAL A 363 -5.21 -1.88 15.76
C VAL A 363 -4.45 -0.80 16.52
N GLY A 364 -3.53 -1.19 17.41
CA GLY A 364 -2.83 -0.24 18.28
C GLY A 364 -3.82 0.61 19.08
N ARG A 365 -3.65 1.94 19.09
CA ARG A 365 -4.61 2.85 19.74
C ARG A 365 -5.96 2.90 19.04
N GLY A 366 -6.03 2.56 17.76
CA GLY A 366 -7.28 2.49 17.00
C GLY A 366 -8.30 1.54 17.63
N LEU A 367 -7.87 0.57 18.42
CA LEU A 367 -8.74 -0.31 19.22
C LEU A 367 -9.65 0.46 20.19
N LYS A 368 -9.27 1.67 20.61
CA LYS A 368 -10.07 2.53 21.49
C LYS A 368 -11.13 3.33 20.73
N MET A 369 -11.16 3.25 19.41
CA MET A 369 -12.10 3.98 18.55
C MET A 369 -12.59 3.12 17.38
N VAL A 370 -13.01 1.88 17.66
CA VAL A 370 -13.49 0.92 16.64
C VAL A 370 -14.67 1.46 15.83
N SER A 371 -15.52 2.30 16.43
CA SER A 371 -16.60 3.03 15.75
C SER A 371 -16.12 4.02 14.69
N GLY A 372 -14.83 4.31 14.65
CA GLY A 372 -14.21 5.14 13.62
C GLY A 372 -14.14 4.48 12.25
N ASP A 373 -14.23 3.15 12.14
CA ASP A 373 -14.21 2.52 10.82
C ASP A 373 -15.50 2.83 10.05
N ILE A 374 -15.34 3.27 8.79
CA ILE A 374 -16.48 3.60 7.93
C ILE A 374 -17.21 2.32 7.48
N THR A 375 -18.49 2.44 7.16
CA THR A 375 -19.28 1.32 6.65
C THR A 375 -18.81 0.88 5.25
N PRO A 376 -19.17 -0.34 4.78
CA PRO A 376 -18.91 -0.76 3.41
C PRO A 376 -19.46 0.21 2.35
N ALA A 377 -20.64 0.81 2.60
CA ALA A 377 -21.26 1.78 1.71
C ALA A 377 -20.47 3.11 1.66
N GLN A 378 -20.13 3.68 2.82
CA GLN A 378 -19.29 4.88 2.89
C GLN A 378 -17.93 4.66 2.23
N ARG A 379 -17.36 3.46 2.37
CA ARG A 379 -16.11 3.09 1.71
C ARG A 379 -16.25 3.04 0.19
N GLU A 380 -17.32 2.45 -0.31
CA GLU A 380 -17.56 2.40 -1.76
C GLU A 380 -17.64 3.81 -2.35
N GLN A 381 -18.33 4.72 -1.67
CA GLN A 381 -18.42 6.13 -2.04
C GLN A 381 -17.06 6.82 -2.00
N LEU A 382 -16.30 6.65 -0.91
CA LEU A 382 -14.93 7.16 -0.79
C LEU A 382 -14.06 6.71 -1.96
N LEU A 383 -14.09 5.42 -2.30
CA LEU A 383 -13.28 4.88 -3.40
C LEU A 383 -13.73 5.40 -4.76
N ALA A 384 -15.02 5.68 -4.95
CA ALA A 384 -15.52 6.34 -6.14
C ALA A 384 -14.99 7.78 -6.26
N ILE A 385 -14.99 8.55 -5.16
CA ILE A 385 -14.40 9.91 -5.10
C ILE A 385 -12.91 9.87 -5.46
N LEU A 386 -12.16 8.94 -4.87
CA LEU A 386 -10.73 8.76 -5.16
C LEU A 386 -10.47 8.37 -6.61
N ASN A 387 -11.29 7.49 -7.18
CA ASN A 387 -11.19 7.10 -8.58
C ASN A 387 -11.50 8.27 -9.51
N GLU A 388 -12.56 9.04 -9.26
CA GLU A 388 -12.90 10.25 -10.00
C GLU A 388 -11.72 11.22 -10.06
N LYS A 389 -11.11 11.53 -8.91
CA LYS A 389 -9.92 12.39 -8.85
C LYS A 389 -8.74 11.79 -9.63
N MET A 390 -8.50 10.49 -9.49
CA MET A 390 -7.42 9.81 -10.22
C MET A 390 -7.61 9.89 -11.75
N GLN A 391 -8.86 9.75 -12.25
CA GLN A 391 -9.14 9.88 -13.69
C GLN A 391 -9.04 11.33 -14.17
N ALA A 392 -9.45 12.30 -13.35
CA ALA A 392 -9.35 13.72 -13.68
C ALA A 392 -7.90 14.20 -13.79
N GLY A 393 -6.97 13.59 -13.05
CA GLY A 393 -5.56 13.94 -13.05
C GLY A 393 -5.23 15.17 -12.18
N GLY A 394 -4.12 15.83 -12.50
CA GLY A 394 -3.54 16.93 -11.71
C GLY A 394 -2.66 16.46 -10.56
N MET A 395 -3.22 15.62 -9.69
CA MET A 395 -2.54 15.06 -8.51
C MET A 395 -2.63 13.53 -8.50
N GLY A 396 -1.58 12.84 -8.06
CA GLY A 396 -1.60 11.39 -7.88
C GLY A 396 -2.52 10.98 -6.73
N VAL A 397 -3.26 9.87 -6.89
CA VAL A 397 -4.08 9.30 -5.80
C VAL A 397 -3.53 7.95 -5.41
N ILE A 398 -3.24 7.78 -4.12
CA ILE A 398 -2.78 6.52 -3.53
C ILE A 398 -3.83 6.09 -2.50
N SER A 399 -4.11 4.80 -2.43
CA SER A 399 -5.03 4.25 -1.44
C SER A 399 -4.49 2.95 -0.90
N THR A 400 -4.42 2.85 0.42
CA THR A 400 -4.09 1.59 1.08
C THR A 400 -5.24 0.57 0.99
N ALA A 401 -6.43 0.96 0.52
CA ALA A 401 -7.59 0.08 0.32
C ALA A 401 -7.48 -0.68 -1.00
N PRO A 402 -7.29 -2.01 -0.98
CA PRO A 402 -7.14 -2.81 -2.20
C PRO A 402 -8.35 -2.74 -3.13
N GLN A 403 -9.52 -2.40 -2.59
CA GLN A 403 -10.77 -2.21 -3.31
C GLN A 403 -10.69 -1.10 -4.36
N LEU A 404 -9.78 -0.12 -4.24
CA LEU A 404 -9.62 0.91 -5.26
C LEU A 404 -9.31 0.29 -6.63
N GLY A 405 -8.47 -0.74 -6.68
CA GLY A 405 -8.16 -1.47 -7.91
C GLY A 405 -9.41 -2.07 -8.57
N ARG A 406 -10.36 -2.59 -7.77
CA ARG A 406 -11.67 -3.03 -8.25
C ARG A 406 -12.48 -1.87 -8.81
N VAL A 407 -12.60 -0.76 -8.06
CA VAL A 407 -13.41 0.39 -8.47
C VAL A 407 -12.90 0.99 -9.79
N CYS A 408 -11.58 1.11 -9.96
CA CYS A 408 -10.98 1.57 -11.21
C CYS A 408 -11.29 0.65 -12.39
N LEU A 409 -11.28 -0.66 -12.19
CA LEU A 409 -11.60 -1.63 -13.25
C LEU A 409 -13.09 -1.72 -13.55
N ALA A 410 -13.93 -1.60 -12.52
CA ALA A 410 -15.38 -1.58 -12.66
C ALA A 410 -15.86 -0.40 -13.50
N GLY A 411 -15.17 0.74 -13.40
CA GLY A 411 -15.46 1.94 -14.17
C GLY A 411 -14.73 2.04 -15.50
N ALA A 412 -14.13 0.98 -16.06
CA ALA A 412 -13.35 1.06 -17.31
C ALA A 412 -13.66 -0.09 -18.28
N ALA A 413 -14.18 0.23 -19.48
CA ALA A 413 -14.27 -0.74 -20.56
C ALA A 413 -12.87 -1.15 -21.07
N VAL A 414 -12.74 -2.35 -21.66
CA VAL A 414 -11.45 -2.81 -22.21
C VAL A 414 -11.10 -1.96 -23.44
N GLY A 415 -9.91 -1.36 -23.44
CA GLY A 415 -9.43 -0.51 -24.54
C GLY A 415 -9.52 0.99 -24.27
N GLU A 416 -10.19 1.42 -23.19
CA GLU A 416 -10.13 2.80 -22.73
C GLU A 416 -8.78 3.09 -22.04
N ASP A 417 -8.21 4.26 -22.28
CA ASP A 417 -6.97 4.73 -21.62
C ASP A 417 -7.25 5.29 -20.22
N ARG A 418 -8.05 4.56 -19.42
CA ARG A 418 -8.33 4.91 -18.02
C ARG A 418 -7.21 4.44 -17.10
N MET A 419 -7.02 5.18 -16.01
CA MET A 419 -6.08 4.80 -14.96
C MET A 419 -6.63 3.59 -14.19
N THR A 420 -5.74 2.64 -13.92
CA THR A 420 -5.94 1.55 -12.98
C THR A 420 -4.81 1.57 -11.95
N CYS A 421 -5.05 0.96 -10.80
CA CYS A 421 -4.06 0.95 -9.72
C CYS A 421 -3.82 -0.46 -9.19
N SER A 422 -2.62 -0.60 -8.66
CA SER A 422 -2.20 -1.64 -7.74
C SER A 422 -1.96 -1.00 -6.36
N HIS A 423 -1.71 -1.82 -5.35
CA HIS A 423 -1.39 -1.32 -4.00
C HIS A 423 -0.07 -0.51 -3.93
N ALA A 424 0.79 -0.61 -4.95
CA ALA A 424 2.11 0.03 -4.99
C ALA A 424 2.31 0.95 -6.20
N GLY A 425 1.26 1.29 -6.94
CA GLY A 425 1.37 2.21 -8.07
C GLY A 425 0.18 2.16 -9.03
N SER A 426 0.05 3.20 -9.86
CA SER A 426 -1.00 3.37 -10.85
C SER A 426 -0.44 3.55 -12.26
N GLY A 427 -1.29 3.34 -13.26
CA GLY A 427 -0.96 3.56 -14.67
C GLY A 427 -2.20 3.49 -15.56
N SER A 428 -2.10 3.97 -16.80
CA SER A 428 -3.24 3.97 -17.73
C SER A 428 -3.17 2.87 -18.78
N GLY A 429 -4.34 2.56 -19.34
CA GLY A 429 -4.49 1.71 -20.51
C GLY A 429 -4.29 0.22 -20.26
N VAL A 430 -4.33 -0.56 -21.34
CA VAL A 430 -4.37 -2.03 -21.32
C VAL A 430 -3.17 -2.65 -20.60
N ARG A 431 -1.97 -2.08 -20.76
CA ARG A 431 -0.75 -2.60 -20.09
C ARG A 431 -0.83 -2.45 -18.57
N ALA A 432 -1.35 -1.34 -18.07
CA ALA A 432 -1.53 -1.14 -16.64
C ALA A 432 -2.57 -2.12 -16.06
N ARG A 433 -3.64 -2.42 -16.82
CA ARG A 433 -4.63 -3.44 -16.44
C ARG A 433 -4.02 -4.82 -16.30
N VAL A 434 -3.18 -5.24 -17.25
CA VAL A 434 -2.44 -6.50 -17.17
C VAL A 434 -1.58 -6.52 -15.91
N VAL A 435 -0.76 -5.48 -15.68
CA VAL A 435 0.12 -5.41 -14.51
C VAL A 435 -0.67 -5.45 -13.20
N ALA A 436 -1.85 -4.81 -13.14
CA ALA A 436 -2.72 -4.80 -11.96
C ALA A 436 -3.25 -6.21 -11.60
N LYS A 437 -3.38 -7.14 -12.55
CA LYS A 437 -3.72 -8.55 -12.27
C LYS A 437 -2.64 -9.26 -11.45
N TYR A 438 -1.38 -8.93 -11.71
CA TYR A 438 -0.21 -9.55 -11.10
C TYR A 438 0.20 -8.88 -9.79
N LEU A 439 0.22 -7.54 -9.78
CA LEU A 439 0.70 -6.73 -8.67
C LEU A 439 -0.41 -6.17 -7.79
N GLY A 440 -1.60 -5.99 -8.36
CA GLY A 440 -2.73 -5.33 -7.72
C GLY A 440 -3.31 -6.08 -6.53
N GLY A 441 -4.20 -5.41 -5.82
CA GLY A 441 -4.74 -5.90 -4.56
C GLY A 441 -3.77 -5.82 -3.40
N CYS A 442 -4.15 -6.35 -2.24
CA CYS A 442 -3.32 -6.24 -1.02
C CYS A 442 -1.90 -6.78 -1.26
N GLY A 443 -0.90 -5.97 -0.88
CA GLY A 443 0.51 -6.29 -1.02
C GLY A 443 1.14 -6.96 0.22
N ALA A 444 0.40 -7.07 1.32
CA ALA A 444 0.91 -7.54 2.60
C ALA A 444 1.56 -8.92 2.48
N GLY A 445 2.81 -9.06 2.95
CA GLY A 445 3.57 -10.31 2.90
C GLY A 445 3.78 -10.87 1.49
N ARG A 446 3.54 -10.07 0.45
CA ARG A 446 3.48 -10.51 -0.95
C ARG A 446 4.31 -9.63 -1.87
N THR A 447 4.07 -8.33 -1.85
CA THR A 447 4.88 -7.33 -2.56
C THR A 447 5.69 -6.47 -1.61
N TYR A 448 5.31 -6.42 -0.33
CA TYR A 448 6.03 -5.70 0.70
C TYR A 448 5.91 -6.38 2.05
N VAL A 449 6.75 -5.92 2.98
CA VAL A 449 6.72 -6.26 4.40
C VAL A 449 6.81 -4.98 5.22
N CYS A 450 6.39 -5.06 6.48
CA CYS A 450 6.72 -4.08 7.50
C CYS A 450 7.93 -4.56 8.31
N ILE A 451 8.77 -3.62 8.73
CA ILE A 451 9.87 -3.85 9.67
C ILE A 451 9.63 -2.98 10.89
N GLU A 452 9.56 -3.59 12.07
CA GLU A 452 9.34 -2.92 13.34
C GLU A 452 10.65 -2.34 13.92
N PRO A 453 10.57 -1.42 14.91
CA PRO A 453 11.75 -0.75 15.44
C PRO A 453 12.79 -1.71 16.05
N ASN A 454 12.36 -2.86 16.57
CA ASN A 454 13.21 -3.91 17.14
C ASN A 454 13.73 -4.95 16.12
N GLY A 455 13.39 -4.77 14.84
CA GLY A 455 13.78 -5.66 13.76
C GLY A 455 12.82 -6.81 13.46
N ASP A 456 11.67 -6.89 14.12
CA ASP A 456 10.63 -7.85 13.74
C ASP A 456 10.08 -7.50 12.36
N VAL A 457 9.86 -8.52 11.53
CA VAL A 457 9.29 -8.38 10.20
C VAL A 457 7.86 -8.90 10.24
N THR A 458 6.90 -8.10 9.77
CA THR A 458 5.49 -8.49 9.68
C THR A 458 4.96 -8.29 8.26
N PRO A 459 3.85 -8.91 7.84
CA PRO A 459 3.33 -8.74 6.50
C PRO A 459 2.87 -7.30 6.18
N CYS A 460 2.47 -6.53 7.18
CA CYS A 460 1.87 -5.20 7.03
C CYS A 460 2.00 -4.41 8.34
N VAL A 461 2.09 -3.08 8.26
CA VAL A 461 2.07 -2.17 9.42
C VAL A 461 0.84 -2.35 10.32
N TYR A 462 -0.26 -2.84 9.76
CA TYR A 462 -1.51 -3.12 10.48
C TYR A 462 -1.62 -4.58 10.96
N LEU A 463 -0.57 -5.39 10.84
CA LEU A 463 -0.49 -6.78 11.30
C LEU A 463 0.66 -6.98 12.31
N PRO A 464 0.78 -6.15 13.36
CA PRO A 464 1.97 -6.13 14.23
C PRO A 464 2.19 -7.44 15.00
N HIS A 465 1.15 -8.26 15.17
CA HIS A 465 1.23 -9.54 15.89
C HIS A 465 1.46 -10.76 14.98
N ARG A 466 1.53 -10.56 13.67
CA ARG A 466 1.82 -11.62 12.68
C ARG A 466 3.31 -11.59 12.33
N VAL A 467 4.17 -11.92 13.29
CA VAL A 467 5.64 -11.85 13.12
C VAL A 467 6.14 -12.97 12.22
N MET A 468 6.80 -12.60 11.11
CA MET A 468 7.41 -13.50 10.14
C MET A 468 8.79 -14.00 10.58
N GLY A 469 9.50 -13.17 11.35
CA GLY A 469 10.88 -13.40 11.81
C GLY A 469 11.51 -12.09 12.27
N ASN A 470 12.79 -12.13 12.66
CA ASN A 470 13.54 -10.93 13.09
C ASN A 470 14.87 -10.83 12.32
N VAL A 471 15.22 -9.62 11.86
CA VAL A 471 16.41 -9.35 11.03
C VAL A 471 17.75 -9.62 11.75
N ARG A 472 17.75 -9.81 13.07
CA ARG A 472 18.90 -10.26 13.86
C ARG A 472 19.15 -11.77 13.71
N GLY A 473 18.11 -12.54 13.42
CA GLY A 473 18.16 -14.00 13.35
C GLY A 473 18.33 -14.55 11.94
N ALA A 474 17.85 -13.84 10.92
CA ALA A 474 17.91 -14.27 9.52
C ALA A 474 17.91 -13.07 8.57
N SER A 475 18.32 -13.28 7.32
CA SER A 475 18.26 -12.23 6.29
C SER A 475 16.81 -11.86 5.96
N LEU A 476 16.59 -10.62 5.53
CA LEU A 476 15.24 -10.16 5.16
C LEU A 476 14.60 -11.02 4.05
N ALA A 477 15.38 -11.44 3.05
CA ALA A 477 14.89 -12.35 2.01
C ALA A 477 14.49 -13.71 2.58
N ASP A 478 15.29 -14.30 3.48
CA ASP A 478 14.97 -15.59 4.09
C ASP A 478 13.69 -15.53 4.94
N ILE A 479 13.52 -14.45 5.72
CA ILE A 479 12.32 -14.21 6.53
C ILE A 479 11.09 -14.08 5.62
N PHE A 480 11.21 -13.31 4.54
CA PHE A 480 10.12 -13.12 3.59
C PHE A 480 9.70 -14.43 2.93
N HIS A 481 10.68 -15.23 2.50
CA HIS A 481 10.43 -16.41 1.69
C HIS A 481 9.94 -17.63 2.46
N ASN A 482 10.47 -17.83 3.66
CA ASN A 482 10.21 -19.03 4.47
C ASN A 482 9.06 -18.83 5.46
N SER A 483 8.31 -17.74 5.33
CA SER A 483 7.18 -17.46 6.21
C SER A 483 5.91 -18.17 5.75
N ILE A 484 5.20 -18.81 6.68
CA ILE A 484 3.85 -19.34 6.43
C ILE A 484 2.87 -18.27 5.93
N PHE A 485 3.09 -17.00 6.31
CA PHE A 485 2.27 -15.89 5.85
C PHE A 485 2.43 -15.64 4.34
N TRP A 486 3.61 -15.89 3.78
CA TRP A 486 3.85 -15.72 2.35
C TRP A 486 2.94 -16.65 1.53
N ASP A 487 2.83 -17.92 1.91
CA ASP A 487 1.94 -18.87 1.23
C ASP A 487 0.47 -18.43 1.31
N ILE A 488 -0.02 -18.10 2.51
CA ILE A 488 -1.41 -17.70 2.76
C ILE A 488 -1.79 -16.40 2.02
N LEU A 489 -0.87 -15.44 1.95
CA LEU A 489 -1.13 -14.12 1.39
C LEU A 489 -0.99 -14.10 -0.14
N ASN A 490 -0.18 -15.01 -0.70
CA ASN A 490 -0.11 -15.26 -2.14
C ASN A 490 -1.29 -16.07 -2.67
N ASP A 491 -1.84 -17.00 -1.88
CA ASP A 491 -3.01 -17.78 -2.30
C ASP A 491 -4.29 -16.93 -2.26
N ARG A 492 -4.86 -16.65 -3.44
CA ARG A 492 -6.14 -15.93 -3.59
C ARG A 492 -7.31 -16.83 -3.96
N ASP A 493 -7.05 -18.11 -4.19
CA ASP A 493 -8.08 -19.10 -4.48
C ASP A 493 -8.65 -19.66 -3.18
N TYR A 494 -7.84 -19.74 -2.12
CA TYR A 494 -8.27 -20.04 -0.76
C TYR A 494 -8.64 -18.76 0.01
N ARG A 495 -9.75 -18.13 -0.38
CA ARG A 495 -10.34 -16.96 0.29
C ARG A 495 -11.76 -17.28 0.71
N LEU A 496 -12.18 -16.79 1.88
CA LEU A 496 -13.56 -16.96 2.39
C LEU A 496 -14.46 -15.77 2.01
N HIS A 497 -15.75 -15.92 2.34
CA HIS A 497 -16.81 -14.94 2.08
C HIS A 497 -16.91 -14.64 0.58
N HIS A 498 -17.39 -13.46 0.18
CA HIS A 498 -17.55 -13.13 -1.24
C HIS A 498 -16.25 -13.20 -2.06
N CYS A 499 -15.07 -13.08 -1.41
CA CYS A 499 -13.78 -13.17 -2.11
C CYS A 499 -13.55 -14.52 -2.80
N GLU A 500 -14.20 -15.59 -2.35
CA GLU A 500 -14.13 -16.94 -2.93
C GLU A 500 -14.65 -17.00 -4.38
N VAL A 501 -15.73 -16.25 -4.65
CA VAL A 501 -16.42 -16.24 -5.95
C VAL A 501 -16.15 -14.97 -6.75
N CYS A 502 -15.48 -13.98 -6.15
CA CYS A 502 -15.32 -12.66 -6.74
C CYS A 502 -14.47 -12.68 -8.03
N ALA A 503 -15.00 -12.11 -9.10
CA ALA A 503 -14.26 -11.95 -10.36
C ALA A 503 -13.04 -11.01 -10.23
N PHE A 504 -13.04 -10.10 -9.24
CA PHE A 504 -11.94 -9.15 -9.02
C PHE A 504 -10.83 -9.67 -8.08
N ARG A 505 -10.85 -10.95 -7.68
CA ARG A 505 -9.96 -11.50 -6.64
C ARG A 505 -8.48 -11.21 -6.89
N HIS A 506 -8.02 -11.27 -8.14
CA HIS A 506 -6.62 -11.04 -8.51
C HIS A 506 -6.25 -9.55 -8.65
N TYR A 507 -7.23 -8.66 -8.74
CA TYR A 507 -7.02 -7.21 -8.83
C TYR A 507 -7.20 -6.48 -7.50
N CYS A 508 -7.96 -7.06 -6.56
CA CYS A 508 -8.27 -6.50 -5.25
C CYS A 508 -7.90 -7.45 -4.11
N GLY A 509 -8.57 -8.60 -4.01
CA GLY A 509 -8.34 -9.59 -2.96
C GLY A 509 -8.66 -9.14 -1.52
N GLY A 510 -9.11 -7.90 -1.29
CA GLY A 510 -9.46 -7.34 0.03
C GLY A 510 -8.27 -7.08 0.97
N CYS A 511 -8.42 -6.16 1.92
CA CYS A 511 -7.42 -5.83 2.94
C CYS A 511 -7.27 -6.98 3.95
N ARG A 512 -6.08 -7.58 3.98
CA ARG A 512 -5.77 -8.70 4.87
C ARG A 512 -5.68 -8.29 6.33
N ALA A 513 -5.18 -7.08 6.59
CA ALA A 513 -5.15 -6.51 7.93
C ALA A 513 -6.54 -6.25 8.51
N ARG A 514 -7.49 -5.78 7.69
CA ARG A 514 -8.88 -5.59 8.14
C ARG A 514 -9.57 -6.94 8.39
N ALA A 515 -9.39 -7.90 7.49
CA ALA A 515 -9.90 -9.26 7.69
C ALA A 515 -9.38 -9.86 9.01
N ASP A 516 -8.09 -9.69 9.29
CA ASP A 516 -7.47 -10.16 10.54
C ASP A 516 -7.98 -9.41 11.78
N ALA A 517 -8.09 -8.08 11.73
CA ALA A 517 -8.55 -7.28 12.86
C ALA A 517 -9.97 -7.65 13.32
N TYR A 518 -10.87 -7.95 12.39
CA TYR A 518 -12.28 -8.26 12.69
C TYR A 518 -12.57 -9.76 12.84
N PHE A 519 -11.90 -10.63 12.08
CA PHE A 519 -12.18 -12.07 12.08
C PHE A 519 -11.07 -12.92 12.70
N GLY A 520 -9.88 -12.36 12.97
CA GLY A 520 -8.69 -13.11 13.39
C GLY A 520 -8.13 -14.04 12.29
N GLN A 521 -8.53 -13.84 11.03
CA GLN A 521 -8.24 -14.74 9.92
C GLN A 521 -7.76 -13.98 8.68
N LEU A 522 -6.51 -14.21 8.30
CA LEU A 522 -5.91 -13.58 7.10
C LEU A 522 -6.58 -13.99 5.79
N HIS A 523 -7.24 -15.14 5.72
CA HIS A 523 -7.93 -15.63 4.51
C HIS A 523 -9.41 -15.23 4.44
N ALA A 524 -9.97 -14.62 5.49
CA ALA A 524 -11.34 -14.13 5.50
C ALA A 524 -11.56 -13.00 4.47
N GLY A 525 -12.78 -12.86 3.97
CA GLY A 525 -13.14 -11.72 3.11
C GLY A 525 -13.02 -10.40 3.87
N ASP A 526 -12.60 -9.33 3.19
CA ASP A 526 -12.49 -8.00 3.79
C ASP A 526 -13.91 -7.49 4.17
N PRO A 527 -14.22 -7.28 5.47
CA PRO A 527 -15.56 -6.89 5.89
C PRO A 527 -15.93 -5.46 5.48
N GLY A 528 -14.96 -4.62 5.13
CA GLY A 528 -15.20 -3.28 4.60
C GLY A 528 -15.57 -3.25 3.12
N CYS A 529 -15.63 -4.40 2.44
CA CYS A 529 -16.06 -4.50 1.04
C CYS A 529 -17.59 -4.50 0.93
N ILE A 530 -18.15 -3.77 -0.04
CA ILE A 530 -19.60 -3.75 -0.29
C ILE A 530 -20.19 -5.14 -0.57
N PHE A 531 -19.41 -6.06 -1.15
CA PHE A 531 -19.86 -7.43 -1.37
C PHE A 531 -19.90 -8.30 -0.12
N ASN A 532 -19.23 -7.86 0.96
CA ASN A 532 -19.25 -8.53 2.26
C ASN A 532 -20.16 -7.77 3.27
N ASP A 533 -21.07 -6.91 2.80
CA ASP A 533 -21.91 -6.06 3.67
C ASP A 533 -22.70 -6.88 4.70
N LYS A 534 -23.18 -8.07 4.34
CA LYS A 534 -23.83 -8.98 5.29
C LYS A 534 -22.93 -9.38 6.46
N HIS A 535 -21.63 -9.58 6.20
CA HIS A 535 -20.65 -9.94 7.22
C HIS A 535 -20.32 -8.74 8.09
N TRP A 536 -20.28 -7.54 7.52
CA TRP A 536 -20.21 -6.30 8.29
C TRP A 536 -21.40 -6.13 9.22
N ARG A 537 -22.63 -6.28 8.72
CA ARG A 537 -23.86 -6.19 9.54
C ARG A 537 -23.86 -7.22 10.68
N LYS A 538 -23.36 -8.43 10.42
CA LYS A 538 -23.17 -9.44 11.46
C LYS A 538 -22.16 -8.98 12.52
N LEU A 539 -21.00 -8.45 12.12
CA LEU A 539 -20.02 -7.89 13.06
C LEU A 539 -20.61 -6.76 13.92
N VAL A 540 -21.49 -5.93 13.33
CA VAL A 540 -22.20 -4.86 14.06
C VAL A 540 -23.20 -5.45 15.05
N ALA A 541 -24.02 -6.42 14.62
CA ALA A 541 -24.99 -7.09 15.50
C ALA A 541 -24.30 -7.83 16.66
N ASP A 542 -23.12 -8.41 16.40
CA ASP A 542 -22.30 -9.09 17.40
C ASP A 542 -21.48 -8.11 18.28
N GLY A 543 -21.59 -6.79 18.05
CA GLY A 543 -20.93 -5.74 18.83
C GLY A 543 -19.41 -5.63 18.61
N ILE A 544 -18.88 -6.26 17.56
CA ILE A 544 -17.46 -6.25 17.20
C ILE A 544 -17.12 -5.02 16.35
N ALA A 545 -18.03 -4.66 15.43
CA ALA A 545 -18.01 -3.39 14.71
C ALA A 545 -19.06 -2.45 15.29
N VAL A 546 -18.86 -1.14 15.13
CA VAL A 546 -19.82 -0.13 15.60
C VAL A 546 -20.15 0.80 14.45
N VAL A 547 -21.43 1.10 14.29
CA VAL A 547 -21.91 2.17 13.40
C VAL A 547 -22.35 3.32 14.29
N ASP A 548 -21.76 4.49 14.12
CA ASP A 548 -22.19 5.67 14.87
C ASP A 548 -23.55 6.15 14.31
N GLN A 549 -24.57 6.20 15.17
CA GLN A 549 -25.90 6.68 14.82
C GLN A 549 -25.94 8.20 14.60
N ALA A 550 -24.96 8.97 15.08
CA ALA A 550 -24.82 10.39 14.73
C ALA A 550 -24.43 10.60 13.25
N SER A 551 -24.00 9.52 12.60
CA SER A 551 -23.79 9.39 11.17
C SER A 551 -24.72 8.32 10.57
N SER A 552 -25.90 8.11 11.16
CA SER A 552 -27.01 7.55 10.42
C SER A 552 -27.15 8.38 9.15
N PRO A 553 -27.20 7.77 7.96
CA PRO A 553 -27.51 8.54 6.77
C PRO A 553 -28.93 9.10 6.99
N GLU A 554 -29.05 10.35 7.45
CA GLU A 554 -30.19 11.19 7.08
C GLU A 554 -30.29 11.01 5.58
N GLU A 555 -31.33 10.30 5.15
CA GLU A 555 -31.63 9.86 3.79
C GLU A 555 -30.60 10.34 2.78
N MET A 556 -29.46 9.64 2.78
CA MET A 556 -28.31 10.05 1.99
C MET A 556 -28.66 9.67 0.56
N GLU A 557 -29.28 10.62 -0.15
CA GLU A 557 -29.42 10.59 -1.59
C GLU A 557 -28.02 10.30 -2.14
N LEU A 558 -27.81 9.04 -2.58
CA LEU A 558 -26.78 8.75 -3.56
C LEU A 558 -26.93 9.87 -4.60
N PRO A 559 -25.92 10.72 -4.85
CA PRO A 559 -26.05 11.83 -5.79
C PRO A 559 -26.66 11.23 -7.04
N ALA A 560 -27.88 11.66 -7.40
CA ALA A 560 -28.77 10.93 -8.29
C ALA A 560 -27.96 10.14 -9.30
N MET A 561 -27.77 8.85 -9.05
CA MET A 561 -26.91 8.00 -9.88
C MET A 561 -27.72 7.68 -11.14
N ARG A 562 -28.21 8.72 -11.85
CA ARG A 562 -29.33 8.69 -12.81
C ARG A 562 -30.12 7.38 -12.67
N HIS A 563 -30.71 7.19 -11.48
CA HIS A 563 -31.48 5.99 -11.20
C HIS A 563 -32.84 6.19 -11.85
N GLY A 564 -32.86 6.14 -13.18
CA GLY A 564 -34.06 5.78 -13.89
C GLY A 564 -34.27 4.30 -13.64
N LEU A 565 -35.16 3.98 -12.71
CA LEU A 565 -36.06 2.83 -12.72
C LEU A 565 -37.02 3.00 -11.52
N ALA A 566 -38.24 3.40 -11.84
CA ALA A 566 -39.44 3.00 -11.10
C ALA A 566 -39.64 1.47 -11.20
#